data_AF-A0A1L5P4Q9-F1
#
_entry.id   AF-A0A1L5P4Q9-F1
#
_cell.length_a   1.000
_cell.length_b   1.000
_cell.length_c   1.000
_cell.angle_alpha   90.00
_cell.angle_beta   90.00
_cell.angle_gamma   90.00
#
_symmetry.space_group_name_H-M   'P 1'
#
loop_
_entity.id
_entity.type
_entity.pdbx_description
1 polymer ?
#
loop_
_entity_poly.entity_id
_entity_poly.type
_entity_poly.pdbx_seq_one_letter_code
_entity_poly.pdbx_strand_id
1 'polypeptide(L)'
;MTGAGDLREVVNFQFYEEIDDGYGNVYGDWVTVFSAHARIQILRGTETVMAGRLAGKQTVALTIRWQTEVATMHSGFRAVNARSGEVYNVKSVEPDERRAFVNILVESGVAT
;
A
#
# COMPACT_ATOMS: atom_id res chain seq x y z
N MET A 1 2.28 20.24 -3.40
CA MET A 1 3.54 20.25 -4.18
C MET A 1 4.46 19.20 -3.56
N THR A 2 4.69 18.07 -4.24
CA THR A 2 5.57 17.00 -3.76
C THR A 2 7.01 17.40 -4.14
N GLY A 3 7.80 17.82 -3.16
CA GLY A 3 9.17 18.30 -3.39
C GLY A 3 10.14 17.19 -3.80
N ALA A 4 11.26 17.55 -4.44
CA ALA A 4 12.35 16.62 -4.73
C ALA A 4 12.95 16.11 -3.41
N GLY A 5 12.65 14.85 -3.04
CA GLY A 5 13.13 14.22 -1.80
C GLY A 5 12.04 13.68 -0.86
N ASP A 6 10.77 13.91 -1.20
CA ASP A 6 9.64 13.54 -0.34
C ASP A 6 9.25 12.04 -0.45
N LEU A 7 9.69 11.36 -1.51
CA LEU A 7 9.52 9.91 -1.73
C LEU A 7 10.72 9.12 -1.16
N ARG A 8 10.94 9.23 0.15
CA ARG A 8 12.13 8.67 0.81
C ARG A 8 11.99 7.18 1.14
N GLU A 9 10.76 6.73 1.35
CA GLU A 9 10.48 5.35 1.72
C GLU A 9 10.40 4.48 0.46
N VAL A 10 10.74 3.21 0.61
CA VAL A 10 10.58 2.20 -0.45
C VAL A 10 9.47 1.26 0.00
N VAL A 11 8.44 1.12 -0.82
CA VAL A 11 7.27 0.29 -0.53
C VAL A 11 7.15 -0.79 -1.57
N ASN A 12 7.07 -2.03 -1.11
CA ASN A 12 6.83 -3.23 -1.91
C ASN A 12 5.32 -3.46 -1.94
N PHE A 13 4.74 -3.44 -3.13
CA PHE A 13 3.34 -3.78 -3.33
C PHE A 13 3.24 -5.26 -3.69
N GLN A 14 2.57 -6.00 -2.82
CA GLN A 14 2.45 -7.45 -2.89
C GLN A 14 1.03 -7.86 -3.19
N PHE A 15 0.88 -8.93 -3.96
CA PHE A 15 -0.39 -9.55 -4.28
C PHE A 15 -0.39 -10.99 -3.77
N TYR A 16 -1.55 -11.48 -3.35
CA TYR A 16 -1.68 -12.86 -2.91
C TYR A 16 -1.85 -13.75 -4.15
N GLU A 17 -0.80 -14.50 -4.48
CA GLU A 17 -0.79 -15.42 -5.60
C GLU A 17 -0.91 -16.85 -5.08
N GLU A 18 -1.74 -17.63 -5.76
CA GLU A 18 -1.88 -19.05 -5.48
C GLU A 18 -0.86 -19.82 -6.32
N ILE A 19 0.12 -20.42 -5.65
CA ILE A 19 1.24 -21.12 -6.28
C ILE A 19 0.97 -22.63 -6.15
N ASP A 20 0.93 -23.31 -7.29
CA ASP A 20 0.90 -24.76 -7.36
C ASP A 20 2.33 -25.33 -7.25
N ASP A 21 2.54 -26.26 -6.32
CA ASP A 21 3.85 -26.87 -6.08
C ASP A 21 4.22 -27.98 -7.09
N GLY A 22 3.35 -28.25 -8.07
CA GLY A 22 3.51 -29.31 -9.05
C GLY A 22 3.29 -30.73 -8.51
N TYR A 23 3.02 -30.87 -7.21
CA TYR A 23 2.72 -32.13 -6.51
C TYR A 23 1.27 -32.22 -6.03
N GLY A 24 0.41 -31.29 -6.48
CA GLY A 24 -1.01 -31.26 -6.17
C GLY A 24 -1.36 -30.54 -4.87
N ASN A 25 -0.40 -29.83 -4.25
CA ASN A 25 -0.70 -28.88 -3.20
C ASN A 25 -0.60 -27.47 -3.75
N VAL A 26 -1.59 -26.67 -3.37
CA VAL A 26 -1.68 -25.27 -3.75
C VAL A 26 -1.52 -24.45 -2.47
N TYR A 27 -0.52 -23.58 -2.44
CA TYR A 27 -0.28 -22.67 -1.31
C TYR A 27 -0.32 -21.24 -1.80
N GLY A 28 -0.88 -20.34 -0.99
CA GLY A 28 -0.88 -18.92 -1.32
C GLY A 28 0.31 -18.21 -0.69
N ASP A 29 1.02 -17.43 -1.49
CA ASP A 29 2.11 -16.58 -1.03
C ASP A 29 1.89 -15.13 -1.47
N TRP A 30 2.41 -14.21 -0.67
CA TRP A 30 2.37 -12.79 -0.99
C TRP A 30 3.60 -12.39 -1.79
N VAL A 31 3.45 -12.44 -3.10
CA VAL A 31 4.52 -12.11 -4.05
C VAL A 31 4.60 -10.61 -4.28
N THR A 32 5.83 -10.08 -4.34
CA THR A 32 6.05 -8.67 -4.65
C THR A 32 5.89 -8.44 -6.15
N VAL A 33 4.84 -7.71 -6.53
CA VAL A 33 4.56 -7.38 -7.93
C VAL A 33 5.46 -6.23 -8.38
N PHE A 34 5.55 -5.17 -7.57
CA PHE A 34 6.39 -4.02 -7.88
C PHE A 34 6.80 -3.26 -6.61
N SER A 35 7.87 -2.47 -6.73
CA SER A 35 8.39 -1.62 -5.66
C SER A 35 8.44 -0.17 -6.10
N ALA A 36 8.03 0.75 -5.23
CA ALA A 36 8.02 2.17 -5.56
C ALA A 36 8.58 3.03 -4.42
N HIS A 37 9.20 4.14 -4.82
CA HIS A 37 9.50 5.21 -3.89
C HIS A 37 8.22 5.94 -3.49
N ALA A 38 8.03 6.11 -2.19
CA ALA A 38 6.77 6.53 -1.65
C ALA A 38 6.94 7.53 -0.51
N ARG A 39 5.94 8.40 -0.38
CA ARG A 39 5.75 9.28 0.76
C ARG A 39 4.65 8.70 1.63
N ILE A 40 4.96 8.46 2.90
CA ILE A 40 4.02 7.94 3.88
C ILE A 40 3.55 9.10 4.76
N GLN A 41 2.25 9.39 4.75
CA GLN A 41 1.64 10.44 5.57
C GLN A 41 0.56 9.85 6.46
N ILE A 42 0.78 9.94 7.77
CA ILE A 42 -0.21 9.54 8.76
C ILE A 42 -1.34 10.58 8.75
N LEU A 43 -2.57 10.15 8.48
CA LEU A 43 -3.74 11.02 8.56
C LEU A 43 -4.08 11.23 10.04
N ARG A 44 -4.17 12.49 10.49
CA ARG A 44 -4.31 12.84 11.92
C ARG A 44 -5.57 13.66 12.27
N GLY A 45 -6.53 13.86 11.35
CA GLY A 45 -7.45 15.00 11.48
C GLY A 45 -8.91 14.84 11.03
N THR A 46 -9.46 13.63 10.90
CA THR A 46 -10.91 13.47 10.60
C THR A 46 -11.54 12.60 11.67
N GLU A 47 -12.74 12.93 12.15
CA GLU A 47 -13.43 12.23 13.25
C GLU A 47 -13.49 10.70 13.04
N THR A 48 -13.66 10.26 11.79
CA THR A 48 -13.60 8.85 11.36
C THR A 48 -12.22 8.19 11.57
N VAL A 49 -11.12 8.94 11.37
CA VAL A 49 -9.74 8.45 11.57
C VAL A 49 -9.42 8.33 13.07
N MET A 50 -10.01 9.18 13.91
CA MET A 50 -9.87 9.06 15.37
C MET A 50 -10.59 7.82 15.91
N ALA A 51 -11.79 7.50 15.40
CA ALA A 51 -12.51 6.28 15.74
C ALA A 51 -11.74 5.01 15.34
N GLY A 52 -11.11 5.00 14.15
CA GLY A 52 -10.26 3.91 13.69
C GLY A 52 -9.05 3.67 14.60
N ARG A 53 -8.40 4.75 15.07
CA ARG A 53 -7.27 4.65 16.00
C ARG A 53 -7.68 4.04 17.34
N LEU A 54 -8.88 4.35 17.83
CA LEU A 54 -9.42 3.74 19.05
C LEU A 54 -9.60 2.22 18.90
N ALA A 55 -9.84 1.75 17.66
CA ALA A 55 -9.94 0.34 17.29
C ALA A 55 -8.61 -0.31 16.85
N GLY A 56 -7.46 0.37 17.07
CA GLY A 56 -6.13 -0.14 16.69
C GLY A 56 -5.81 -0.07 15.20
N LYS A 57 -6.68 0.56 14.39
CA LYS A 57 -6.51 0.71 12.94
C LYS A 57 -5.98 2.10 12.62
N GLN A 58 -4.83 2.18 11.96
CA GLN A 58 -4.24 3.45 11.57
C GLN A 58 -4.32 3.64 10.07
N THR A 59 -5.15 4.59 9.62
CA THR A 59 -5.22 4.99 8.22
C THR A 59 -4.03 5.89 7.86
N VAL A 60 -3.38 5.56 6.76
CA VAL A 60 -2.18 6.24 6.24
C VAL A 60 -2.39 6.53 4.76
N ALA A 61 -2.06 7.74 4.34
CA ALA A 61 -2.03 8.13 2.95
C ALA A 61 -0.62 7.89 2.38
N LEU A 62 -0.56 7.14 1.29
CA LEU A 62 0.66 6.71 0.64
C LEU A 62 0.70 7.33 -0.75
N THR A 63 1.62 8.25 -1.00
CA THR A 63 1.75 8.91 -2.30
C THR A 63 2.96 8.36 -3.03
N ILE A 64 2.75 7.88 -4.26
CA ILE A 64 3.81 7.39 -5.15
C ILE A 64 3.79 8.13 -6.49
N ARG A 65 4.87 8.05 -7.26
CA ARG A 65 4.82 8.44 -8.67
C ARG A 65 3.97 7.46 -9.46
N TRP A 66 3.29 7.96 -10.49
CA TRP A 66 2.60 7.09 -11.42
C TRP A 66 3.59 6.16 -12.13
N GLN A 67 3.21 4.89 -12.24
CA GLN A 67 3.88 3.85 -13.00
C GLN A 67 2.81 2.92 -13.56
N THR A 68 3.15 2.20 -14.63
CA THR A 68 2.19 1.35 -15.35
C THR A 68 1.64 0.23 -14.46
N GLU A 69 2.45 -0.32 -13.56
CA GLU A 69 2.06 -1.41 -12.64
C GLU A 69 0.99 -0.99 -11.63
N VAL A 70 0.82 0.31 -11.37
CA VAL A 70 -0.24 0.80 -10.48
C VAL A 70 -1.61 0.72 -11.16
N ALA A 71 -1.67 0.65 -12.49
CA ALA A 71 -2.93 0.48 -13.21
C ALA A 71 -3.62 -0.85 -12.90
N THR A 72 -2.88 -1.88 -12.48
CA THR A 72 -3.42 -3.19 -12.08
C THR A 72 -3.66 -3.29 -10.57
N MET A 73 -3.34 -2.25 -9.81
CA MET A 73 -3.42 -2.26 -8.36
C MET A 73 -4.88 -2.11 -7.89
N HIS A 74 -5.30 -2.93 -6.94
CA HIS A 74 -6.62 -2.87 -6.32
C HIS A 74 -6.55 -3.23 -4.82
N SER A 75 -7.70 -3.29 -4.14
CA SER A 75 -7.81 -3.56 -2.69
C SER A 75 -7.33 -4.95 -2.23
N GLY A 76 -7.02 -5.87 -3.16
CA GLY A 76 -6.43 -7.17 -2.84
C GLY A 76 -4.90 -7.12 -2.66
N PHE A 77 -4.28 -5.98 -2.96
CA PHE A 77 -2.87 -5.76 -2.72
C PHE A 77 -2.61 -5.38 -1.26
N ARG A 78 -1.41 -5.71 -0.78
CA ARG A 78 -0.85 -5.15 0.45
C ARG A 78 0.41 -4.36 0.13
N ALA A 79 0.67 -3.33 0.91
CA ALA A 79 1.86 -2.49 0.82
C ALA A 79 2.77 -2.81 2.02
N VAL A 80 4.02 -3.14 1.76
CA VAL A 80 5.02 -3.44 2.80
C VAL A 80 6.15 -2.42 2.70
N ASN A 81 6.41 -1.69 3.78
CA ASN A 81 7.56 -0.81 3.83
C ASN A 81 8.84 -1.65 3.86
N ALA A 82 9.68 -1.54 2.83
CA ALA A 82 10.91 -2.33 2.68
C ALA A 82 11.99 -1.96 3.71
N ARG A 83 11.92 -0.78 4.35
CA ARG A 83 12.84 -0.34 5.41
C ARG A 83 12.38 -0.74 6.79
N SER A 84 11.10 -0.50 7.10
CA SER A 84 10.53 -0.68 8.44
C SER A 84 9.96 -2.08 8.66
N GLY A 85 9.59 -2.78 7.59
CA GLY A 85 8.85 -4.05 7.65
C GLY A 85 7.36 -3.89 7.96
N GLU A 86 6.87 -2.66 8.10
CA GLU A 86 5.46 -2.38 8.36
C GLU A 86 4.58 -2.81 7.18
N VAL A 87 3.51 -3.55 7.50
CA VAL A 87 2.52 -4.02 6.54
C VAL A 87 1.28 -3.15 6.62
N TYR A 88 0.77 -2.77 5.45
CA TYR A 88 -0.44 -1.99 5.28
C TYR A 88 -1.36 -2.65 4.26
N ASN A 89 -2.66 -2.69 4.55
CA ASN A 89 -3.65 -3.16 3.58
C ASN A 89 -4.15 -2.02 2.71
N VAL A 90 -4.25 -2.26 1.41
CA VAL A 90 -4.71 -1.25 0.44
C VAL A 90 -6.23 -1.14 0.53
N LYS A 91 -6.74 0.07 0.70
CA LYS A 91 -8.18 0.36 0.76
C LYS A 91 -8.68 0.97 -0.54
N SER A 92 -7.95 1.95 -1.07
CA SER A 92 -8.31 2.68 -2.29
C SER A 92 -7.06 3.17 -3.01
N VAL A 93 -7.14 3.24 -4.34
CA VAL A 93 -6.06 3.68 -5.23
C VAL A 93 -6.62 4.79 -6.11
N GLU A 94 -6.20 6.03 -5.84
CA GLU A 94 -6.72 7.23 -6.48
C GLU A 94 -5.61 7.89 -7.30
N PRO A 95 -5.52 7.65 -8.61
CA PRO A 95 -4.57 8.34 -9.46
C PRO A 95 -4.97 9.80 -9.68
N ASP A 96 -3.97 10.69 -9.68
CA ASP A 96 -4.16 12.10 -10.02
C ASP A 96 -4.62 12.26 -11.49
N GLU A 97 -5.39 13.33 -11.76
CA GLU A 97 -5.95 13.61 -13.10
C GLU A 97 -4.87 13.68 -14.20
N ARG A 98 -3.65 14.10 -13.85
CA ARG A 98 -2.52 14.19 -14.79
C ARG A 98 -1.62 12.97 -14.78
N ARG A 99 -1.95 11.93 -14.01
CA ARG A 99 -1.12 10.73 -13.78
C ARG A 99 0.32 11.08 -13.41
N ALA A 100 0.51 12.16 -12.65
CA ALA A 100 1.84 12.52 -12.15
C ALA A 100 2.15 11.74 -10.86
N PHE A 101 1.12 11.57 -10.02
CA PHE A 101 1.19 10.90 -8.73
C PHE A 101 -0.05 10.03 -8.51
N VAL A 102 0.06 9.07 -7.60
CA VAL A 102 -1.06 8.24 -7.14
C VAL A 102 -1.14 8.33 -5.64
N ASN A 103 -2.33 8.61 -5.13
CA ASN A 103 -2.63 8.59 -3.72
C ASN A 103 -3.31 7.27 -3.38
N ILE A 104 -2.69 6.52 -2.50
CA ILE A 104 -3.15 5.22 -2.07
C ILE A 104 -3.53 5.34 -0.61
N LEU A 105 -4.79 5.02 -0.29
CA LEU A 105 -5.22 4.93 1.09
C LEU A 105 -4.91 3.54 1.61
N VAL A 106 -4.11 3.45 2.66
CA VAL A 106 -3.76 2.18 3.29
C VAL A 106 -4.10 2.18 4.78
N GLU A 107 -4.28 1.00 5.36
CA GLU A 107 -4.60 0.82 6.77
C GLU A 107 -3.60 -0.15 7.43
N SER A 108 -2.99 0.30 8.53
CA SER A 108 -2.15 -0.51 9.42
C SER A 108 -3.00 -1.08 10.57
N GLY A 109 -2.60 -2.23 11.12
CA GLY A 109 -3.22 -2.82 12.31
C GLY A 109 -4.43 -3.73 12.04
N VAL A 110 -4.62 -4.15 10.79
CA VAL A 110 -5.55 -5.25 10.50
C VAL A 110 -4.82 -6.56 10.80
N ALA A 111 -5.42 -7.44 11.60
CA ALA A 111 -4.90 -8.79 11.80
C ALA A 111 -4.71 -9.45 10.42
N THR A 112 -3.46 -9.80 10.11
CA THR A 112 -3.12 -10.62 8.94
C THR A 112 -3.45 -12.08 9.25
#